data_AF-A0A5B7BID1-F1
#
_entry.id   AF-A0A5B7BID1-F1
#
_cell.length_a   1.000
_cell.length_b   1.000
_cell.length_c   1.000
_cell.angle_alpha   90.00
_cell.angle_beta   90.00
_cell.angle_gamma   90.00
#
_symmetry.space_group_name_H-M   'P 1'
#
loop_
_entity.id
_entity.type
_entity.pdbx_description
1 polymer ?
#
loop_
_entity_poly.entity_id
_entity_poly.type
_entity_poly.pdbx_seq_one_letter_code
_entity_poly.pdbx_strand_id
1 'polypeptide(L)'
;PASRIAFSYVVNNHWLAKMCICGRFHTESELERAKNKRKYIGEREREMASVVKNALKAIRERGIGNFIRELKEEGYTKCFFDGNLLQTKIHNIGARLVGVDKIGNKYYEKLEDTQYGRHRWVEYASKDRYNASQVPPEWHGWLHFITDHTGDELLMLKPKRYGIEHKENFSGEGDEYIYHSKGHTLNPGQRNWTRYQPWQPSKA
;
A
#
# COMPACT_ATOMS: atom_id res chain seq x y z
N PRO A 1 -19.37 -6.87 23.49
CA PRO A 1 -18.24 -7.06 22.56
C PRO A 1 -17.41 -8.34 22.81
N ALA A 2 -17.25 -8.80 24.06
CA ALA A 2 -16.54 -10.06 24.38
C ALA A 2 -17.37 -11.35 24.11
N SER A 3 -18.69 -11.25 24.05
CA SER A 3 -19.59 -12.41 23.85
C SER A 3 -19.67 -12.92 22.41
N ARG A 4 -19.30 -12.11 21.40
CA ARG A 4 -19.28 -12.55 19.99
C ARG A 4 -18.05 -13.39 19.63
N ILE A 5 -16.96 -13.24 20.38
CA ILE A 5 -15.72 -14.02 20.18
C ILE A 5 -15.87 -15.43 20.77
N ALA A 6 -16.57 -15.55 21.91
CA ALA A 6 -16.88 -16.85 22.52
C ALA A 6 -17.82 -17.72 21.65
N PHE A 7 -18.75 -17.09 20.91
CA PHE A 7 -19.67 -17.82 20.02
C PHE A 7 -18.97 -18.41 18.80
N SER A 8 -17.91 -17.76 18.28
CA SER A 8 -17.10 -18.32 17.19
C SER A 8 -16.23 -19.50 17.64
N TYR A 9 -15.78 -19.51 18.90
CA TYR A 9 -14.98 -20.60 19.48
C TYR A 9 -15.79 -21.89 19.69
N VAL A 10 -17.06 -21.79 20.13
CA VAL A 10 -17.90 -22.97 20.37
C VAL A 10 -18.39 -23.57 19.04
N VAL A 11 -18.76 -22.73 18.06
CA VAL A 11 -19.25 -23.21 16.76
C VAL A 11 -18.12 -23.83 15.91
N ASN A 12 -16.90 -23.28 15.93
CA ASN A 12 -15.78 -23.85 15.17
C ASN A 12 -15.20 -25.13 15.79
N ASN A 13 -15.13 -25.23 17.13
CA ASN A 13 -14.67 -26.46 17.78
C ASN A 13 -15.67 -27.62 17.61
N HIS A 14 -16.97 -27.32 17.57
CA HIS A 14 -18.01 -28.34 17.37
C HIS A 14 -18.09 -28.84 15.92
N TRP A 15 -17.72 -28.00 14.94
CA TRP A 15 -17.68 -28.39 13.52
C TRP A 15 -16.50 -29.31 13.20
N LEU A 16 -15.31 -29.00 13.74
CA LEU A 16 -14.10 -29.82 13.56
C LEU A 16 -14.16 -31.15 14.33
N ALA A 17 -14.74 -31.15 15.54
CA ALA A 17 -14.96 -32.38 16.31
C ALA A 17 -15.97 -33.32 15.61
N LYS A 18 -17.02 -32.79 14.97
CA LYS A 18 -17.95 -33.57 14.15
C LYS A 18 -17.32 -34.12 12.86
N MET A 19 -16.38 -33.39 12.25
CA MET A 19 -15.66 -33.88 11.06
C MET A 19 -14.68 -35.02 11.37
N CYS A 20 -14.05 -35.04 12.55
CA CYS A 20 -13.23 -36.18 12.98
C CYS A 20 -14.02 -37.46 13.26
N ILE A 21 -15.27 -37.36 13.71
CA ILE A 21 -16.11 -38.54 14.04
C ILE A 21 -16.76 -39.14 12.78
N CYS A 22 -16.88 -38.39 11.68
CA CYS A 22 -17.63 -38.82 10.49
C CYS A 22 -16.77 -39.47 9.37
N GLY A 23 -15.50 -39.80 9.62
CA GLY A 23 -14.68 -40.63 8.72
C GLY A 23 -14.56 -40.13 7.27
N ARG A 24 -14.65 -38.81 7.04
CA ARG A 24 -14.61 -38.22 5.70
C ARG A 24 -13.41 -37.27 5.54
N PHE A 25 -12.22 -37.81 5.77
CA PHE A 25 -10.98 -37.28 5.18
C PHE A 25 -10.54 -38.31 4.16
N HIS A 26 -10.54 -37.97 2.88
CA HIS A 26 -10.32 -38.97 1.83
C HIS A 26 -8.85 -39.09 1.39
N THR A 27 -7.94 -38.29 1.95
CA THR A 27 -6.49 -38.43 1.68
C THR A 27 -5.63 -37.89 2.83
N GLU A 28 -4.42 -38.44 3.04
CA GLU A 28 -3.42 -37.92 4.00
C GLU A 28 -3.09 -36.42 3.80
N SER A 29 -3.27 -35.93 2.56
CA SER A 29 -3.03 -34.54 2.18
C SER A 29 -3.91 -33.52 2.92
N GLU A 30 -5.15 -33.88 3.27
CA GLU A 30 -6.09 -32.98 3.94
C GLU A 30 -5.75 -32.84 5.44
N LEU A 31 -5.26 -33.93 6.04
CA LEU A 31 -4.82 -34.00 7.42
C LEU A 31 -3.52 -33.20 7.62
N GLU A 32 -2.59 -33.28 6.67
CA GLU A 32 -1.40 -32.42 6.62
C GLU A 32 -1.76 -30.95 6.43
N ARG A 33 -2.70 -30.63 5.53
CA ARG A 33 -3.22 -29.26 5.36
C ARG A 33 -3.82 -28.70 6.63
N ALA A 34 -4.61 -29.50 7.36
CA ALA A 34 -5.23 -29.10 8.61
C ALA A 34 -4.17 -28.88 9.72
N LYS A 35 -3.16 -29.74 9.81
CA LYS A 35 -2.03 -29.60 10.74
C LYS A 35 -1.21 -28.33 10.46
N ASN A 36 -0.85 -28.07 9.20
CA ASN A 36 -0.17 -26.84 8.80
C ASN A 36 -1.02 -25.62 9.13
N LYS A 37 -2.32 -25.64 8.79
CA LYS A 37 -3.25 -24.53 9.10
C LYS A 37 -3.32 -24.23 10.60
N ARG A 38 -3.31 -25.26 11.46
CA ARG A 38 -3.32 -25.10 12.92
C ARG A 38 -2.00 -24.54 13.47
N LYS A 39 -0.86 -24.97 12.91
CA LYS A 39 0.46 -24.42 13.23
C LYS A 39 0.55 -22.94 12.87
N TYR A 40 0.10 -22.56 11.67
CA TYR A 40 0.03 -21.17 11.21
C TYR A 40 -0.87 -20.29 12.08
N ILE A 41 -2.04 -20.79 12.50
CA ILE A 41 -2.94 -20.04 13.40
C ILE A 41 -2.26 -19.77 14.74
N GLY A 42 -1.58 -20.76 15.33
CA GLY A 42 -0.85 -20.61 16.58
C GLY A 42 0.40 -19.72 16.48
N GLU A 43 1.07 -19.67 15.32
CA GLU A 43 2.15 -18.70 15.06
C GLU A 43 1.61 -17.27 14.97
N ARG A 44 0.52 -17.03 14.23
CA ARG A 44 -0.12 -15.70 14.18
C ARG A 44 -0.61 -15.21 15.54
N GLU A 45 -1.17 -16.09 16.38
CA GLU A 45 -1.61 -15.69 17.72
C GLU A 45 -0.42 -15.26 18.60
N ARG A 46 0.72 -15.95 18.49
CA ARG A 46 1.96 -15.58 19.18
C ARG A 46 2.53 -14.26 18.68
N GLU A 47 2.54 -14.04 17.37
CA GLU A 47 2.97 -12.77 16.78
C GLU A 47 2.08 -11.62 17.23
N MET A 48 0.76 -11.76 17.12
CA MET A 48 -0.19 -10.75 17.59
C MET A 48 -0.04 -10.46 19.08
N ALA A 49 0.18 -11.50 19.91
CA ALA A 49 0.44 -11.31 21.33
C ALA A 49 1.76 -10.55 21.60
N SER A 50 2.79 -10.78 20.79
CA SER A 50 4.05 -10.02 20.88
C SER A 50 3.88 -8.56 20.47
N VAL A 51 3.10 -8.28 19.43
CA VAL A 51 2.78 -6.91 18.99
C VAL A 51 1.97 -6.19 20.07
N VAL A 52 0.98 -6.85 20.67
CA VAL A 52 0.19 -6.27 21.78
C VAL A 52 1.06 -5.98 22.99
N LYS A 53 1.99 -6.89 23.34
CA LYS A 53 2.96 -6.65 24.43
C LYS A 53 3.89 -5.48 24.11
N ASN A 54 4.38 -5.38 22.89
CA ASN A 54 5.22 -4.27 22.44
C ASN A 54 4.45 -2.94 22.45
N ALA A 55 3.17 -2.94 22.06
CA ALA A 55 2.30 -1.78 22.13
C ALA A 55 2.04 -1.35 23.58
N LEU A 56 1.73 -2.30 24.48
CA LEU A 56 1.55 -2.02 25.91
C LEU A 56 2.85 -1.47 26.55
N LYS A 57 4.00 -1.99 26.14
CA LYS A 57 5.32 -1.47 26.54
C LYS A 57 5.53 -0.05 26.03
N ALA A 58 5.21 0.23 24.77
CA ALA A 58 5.31 1.57 24.18
C ALA A 58 4.38 2.58 24.88
N ILE A 59 3.14 2.18 25.21
CA ILE A 59 2.19 3.00 25.99
C ILE A 59 2.75 3.33 27.38
N ARG A 60 3.38 2.33 28.03
CA ARG A 60 3.99 2.50 29.35
C ARG A 60 5.22 3.42 29.32
N GLU A 61 6.02 3.37 28.26
CA GLU A 61 7.27 4.15 28.15
C GLU A 61 7.04 5.59 27.66
N ARG A 62 6.11 5.81 26.72
CA ARG A 62 5.88 7.12 26.09
C ARG A 62 4.71 7.90 26.70
N GLY A 63 3.84 7.21 27.45
CA GLY A 63 2.60 7.74 28.00
C GLY A 63 1.45 7.75 27.00
N ILE A 64 0.22 7.64 27.51
CA ILE A 64 -1.01 7.48 26.70
C ILE A 64 -1.23 8.67 25.75
N GLY A 65 -0.94 9.90 26.19
CA GLY A 65 -1.14 11.10 25.38
C GLY A 65 -0.23 11.16 24.14
N ASN A 66 1.07 10.86 24.31
CA ASN A 66 2.01 10.80 23.18
C ASN A 66 1.68 9.65 22.23
N PHE A 67 1.25 8.51 22.77
CA PHE A 67 0.84 7.36 21.97
C PHE A 67 -0.40 7.66 21.12
N ILE A 68 -1.42 8.33 21.66
CA ILE A 68 -2.60 8.75 20.89
C ILE A 68 -2.22 9.75 19.79
N ARG A 69 -1.30 10.69 20.09
CA ARG A 69 -0.77 11.62 19.09
C ARG A 69 -0.02 10.89 17.98
N GLU A 70 0.84 9.94 18.32
CA GLU A 70 1.61 9.13 17.37
C GLU A 70 0.67 8.30 16.47
N LEU A 71 -0.37 7.67 17.04
CA LEU A 71 -1.38 6.96 16.26
C LEU A 71 -2.15 7.89 15.31
N LYS A 72 -2.42 9.12 15.74
CA LYS A 72 -3.08 10.13 14.89
C LYS A 72 -2.16 10.58 13.75
N GLU A 73 -0.87 10.76 14.02
CA GLU A 73 0.16 11.13 13.04
C GLU A 73 0.41 10.01 12.03
N GLU A 74 0.48 8.76 12.47
CA GLU A 74 0.60 7.58 11.59
C GLU A 74 -0.66 7.26 10.78
N GLY A 75 -1.75 7.99 11.06
CA GLY A 75 -3.02 7.92 10.32
C GLY A 75 -3.94 6.78 10.75
N TYR A 76 -3.70 6.13 11.88
CA TYR A 76 -4.56 5.02 12.37
C TYR A 76 -5.99 5.47 12.67
N THR A 77 -6.19 6.75 13.02
CA THR A 77 -7.53 7.32 13.22
C THR A 77 -8.33 7.37 11.92
N LYS A 78 -7.66 7.52 10.76
CA LYS A 78 -8.30 7.60 9.44
C LYS A 78 -8.67 6.22 8.89
N CYS A 79 -7.96 5.17 9.30
CA CYS A 79 -8.26 3.77 8.95
C CYS A 79 -9.69 3.35 9.36
N PHE A 80 -10.30 4.01 10.34
CA PHE A 80 -11.67 3.66 10.73
C PHE A 80 -12.70 3.98 9.64
N PHE A 81 -12.48 5.07 8.88
CA PHE A 81 -13.38 5.47 7.79
C PHE A 81 -12.91 4.97 6.42
N ASP A 82 -11.61 4.69 6.26
CA ASP A 82 -11.07 4.10 5.03
C ASP A 82 -10.71 2.61 5.22
N GLY A 83 -11.52 1.74 4.60
CA GLY A 83 -11.32 0.30 4.63
C GLY A 83 -10.05 -0.19 3.93
N ASN A 84 -9.60 0.49 2.86
CA ASN A 84 -8.39 0.09 2.13
C ASN A 84 -7.15 0.37 2.97
N LEU A 85 -7.11 1.54 3.63
CA LEU A 85 -6.02 1.88 4.53
C LEU A 85 -5.98 0.92 5.73
N LEU A 86 -7.14 0.52 6.27
CA LEU A 86 -7.21 -0.49 7.31
C LEU A 86 -6.63 -1.83 6.82
N GLN A 87 -6.97 -2.26 5.61
CA GLN A 87 -6.44 -3.49 5.03
C GLN A 87 -4.91 -3.43 4.91
N THR A 88 -4.35 -2.35 4.36
CA THR A 88 -2.89 -2.20 4.24
C THR A 88 -2.19 -2.20 5.60
N LYS A 89 -2.75 -1.50 6.60
CA LYS A 89 -2.21 -1.53 7.97
C LYS A 89 -2.25 -2.92 8.61
N ILE A 90 -3.24 -3.75 8.30
CA ILE A 90 -3.25 -5.16 8.73
C ILE A 90 -2.16 -5.96 8.02
N HIS A 91 -1.95 -5.73 6.71
CA HIS A 91 -0.90 -6.42 5.96
C HIS A 91 0.50 -6.03 6.46
N ASN A 92 0.68 -4.80 6.95
CA ASN A 92 1.94 -4.34 7.54
C ASN A 92 2.34 -5.12 8.81
N ILE A 93 1.38 -5.77 9.48
CA ILE A 93 1.67 -6.59 10.66
C ILE A 93 2.45 -7.84 10.21
N GLY A 94 3.73 -7.89 10.58
CA GLY A 94 4.65 -8.96 10.18
C GLY A 94 5.22 -8.79 8.76
N ALA A 95 5.17 -7.58 8.19
CA ALA A 95 5.84 -7.27 6.93
C ALA A 95 7.21 -6.62 7.17
N ARG A 96 8.15 -6.81 6.24
CA ARG A 96 9.46 -6.17 6.25
C ARG A 96 9.39 -4.84 5.50
N LEU A 97 9.85 -3.76 6.11
CA LEU A 97 10.07 -2.49 5.43
C LEU A 97 11.32 -2.60 4.55
N VAL A 98 11.16 -2.43 3.24
CA VAL A 98 12.26 -2.53 2.26
C VAL A 98 12.93 -1.17 2.08
N GLY A 99 12.14 -0.11 1.93
CA GLY A 99 12.65 1.23 1.71
C GLY A 99 11.57 2.29 1.80
N VAL A 100 12.01 3.55 1.76
CA VAL A 100 11.16 4.74 1.78
C VAL A 100 11.60 5.65 0.65
N ASP A 101 10.65 6.12 -0.16
CA ASP A 101 10.97 7.06 -1.23
C ASP A 101 11.16 8.50 -0.72
N LYS A 102 11.45 9.41 -1.65
CA LYS A 102 11.62 10.85 -1.38
C LYS A 102 10.32 11.54 -0.94
N ILE A 103 9.17 10.99 -1.33
CA ILE A 103 7.83 11.54 -1.06
C ILE A 103 7.36 11.09 0.34
N GLY A 104 7.97 10.04 0.89
CA GLY A 104 7.64 9.42 2.17
C GLY A 104 6.77 8.17 2.05
N ASN A 105 6.55 7.64 0.84
CA ASN A 105 5.86 6.38 0.63
C ASN A 105 6.76 5.24 1.12
N LYS A 106 6.16 4.30 1.87
CA LYS A 106 6.86 3.17 2.47
C LYS A 106 6.56 1.90 1.69
N TYR A 107 7.60 1.17 1.31
CA TYR A 107 7.49 -0.07 0.54
C TYR A 107 7.71 -1.27 1.43
N TYR A 108 6.75 -2.19 1.43
CA TYR A 108 6.78 -3.38 2.26
C TYR A 108 6.83 -4.65 1.42
N GLU A 109 7.53 -5.65 1.96
CA GLU A 109 7.61 -6.98 1.40
C GLU A 109 7.32 -8.03 2.48
N LYS A 110 6.52 -9.03 2.13
CA LYS A 110 6.23 -10.18 2.97
C LYS A 110 6.28 -11.47 2.15
N LEU A 111 7.44 -12.13 2.16
CA LEU A 111 7.70 -13.35 1.38
C LEU A 111 7.05 -14.59 2.00
N GLU A 112 6.91 -14.61 3.32
CA GLU A 112 6.34 -15.74 4.06
C GLU A 112 4.83 -15.54 4.24
N ASP A 113 4.05 -16.60 4.00
CA ASP A 113 2.60 -16.69 4.27
C ASP A 113 1.66 -15.80 3.45
N THR A 114 2.14 -15.21 2.36
CA THR A 114 1.29 -14.41 1.46
C THR A 114 1.07 -15.09 0.12
N GLN A 115 -0.09 -14.81 -0.47
CA GLN A 115 -0.41 -15.25 -1.82
C GLN A 115 0.52 -14.53 -2.83
N TYR A 116 1.00 -15.26 -3.83
CA TYR A 116 1.76 -14.70 -4.94
C TYR A 116 1.02 -13.49 -5.56
N GLY A 117 1.75 -12.41 -5.83
CA GLY A 117 1.20 -11.12 -6.27
C GLY A 117 0.74 -10.16 -5.16
N ARG A 118 0.59 -10.61 -3.90
CA ARG A 118 0.26 -9.74 -2.74
C ARG A 118 1.40 -9.56 -1.75
N HIS A 119 2.59 -10.06 -2.07
CA HIS A 119 3.74 -10.02 -1.19
C HIS A 119 4.45 -8.66 -1.19
N ARG A 120 4.23 -7.81 -2.20
CA ARG A 120 4.76 -6.43 -2.27
C ARG A 120 3.61 -5.45 -2.30
N TRP A 121 3.70 -4.39 -1.51
CA TRP A 121 2.75 -3.29 -1.55
C TRP A 121 3.38 -1.99 -1.07
N VAL A 122 2.69 -0.89 -1.34
CA VAL A 122 3.09 0.45 -0.91
C VAL A 122 2.09 1.01 0.07
N GLU A 123 2.60 1.68 1.10
CA GLU A 123 1.83 2.53 1.98
C GLU A 123 2.16 3.99 1.64
N TYR A 124 1.18 4.70 1.07
CA TYR A 124 1.35 6.10 0.71
C TYR A 124 1.55 7.00 1.94
N ALA A 125 2.37 8.04 1.78
CA ALA A 125 2.59 9.07 2.79
C ALA A 125 1.31 9.86 3.08
N SER A 126 0.66 10.32 2.01
CA SER A 126 -0.64 11.00 2.09
C SER A 126 -1.74 9.98 2.36
N LYS A 127 -2.48 10.18 3.47
CA LYS A 127 -3.59 9.30 3.87
C LYS A 127 -4.95 9.74 3.37
N ASP A 128 -5.08 11.00 2.94
CA ASP A 128 -6.37 11.58 2.56
C ASP A 128 -6.65 11.40 1.06
N ARG A 129 -5.69 11.79 0.22
CA ARG A 129 -5.76 11.66 -1.24
C ARG A 129 -4.54 10.89 -1.74
N TYR A 130 -4.57 9.57 -1.57
CA TYR A 130 -3.58 8.70 -2.19
C TYR A 130 -3.97 8.38 -3.62
N ASN A 131 -2.97 8.35 -4.50
CA ASN A 131 -3.15 8.04 -5.91
C ASN A 131 -2.06 7.04 -6.35
N ALA A 132 -2.43 6.07 -7.18
CA ALA A 132 -1.50 5.09 -7.73
C ALA A 132 -0.32 5.74 -8.49
N SER A 133 -0.56 6.88 -9.11
CA SER A 133 0.46 7.64 -9.83
C SER A 133 1.47 8.38 -8.94
N GLN A 134 1.37 8.30 -7.60
CA GLN A 134 2.36 8.89 -6.68
C GLN A 134 3.65 8.07 -6.57
N VAL A 135 3.62 6.81 -7.01
CA VAL A 135 4.79 5.92 -6.96
C VAL A 135 5.82 6.36 -8.01
N PRO A 136 7.05 6.71 -7.61
CA PRO A 136 8.08 7.13 -8.53
C PRO A 136 8.57 5.95 -9.41
N PRO A 137 9.13 6.22 -10.60
CA PRO A 137 9.45 5.19 -11.59
C PRO A 137 10.47 4.15 -11.07
N GLU A 138 11.35 4.55 -10.16
CA GLU A 138 12.34 3.68 -9.54
C GLU A 138 11.66 2.57 -8.71
N TRP A 139 10.59 2.90 -7.98
CA TRP A 139 9.84 1.93 -7.17
C TRP A 139 8.72 1.24 -7.94
N HIS A 140 8.24 1.84 -9.03
CA HIS A 140 7.17 1.28 -9.85
C HIS A 140 7.55 -0.10 -10.43
N GLY A 141 8.77 -0.26 -10.96
CA GLY A 141 9.22 -1.54 -11.50
C GLY A 141 9.22 -2.68 -10.47
N TRP A 142 9.72 -2.38 -9.26
CA TRP A 142 9.79 -3.33 -8.14
C TRP A 142 8.41 -3.74 -7.64
N LEU A 143 7.50 -2.75 -7.49
CA LEU A 143 6.13 -2.96 -7.03
C LEU A 143 5.31 -3.82 -7.99
N HIS A 144 5.54 -3.68 -9.29
CA HIS A 144 4.84 -4.41 -10.34
C HIS A 144 5.49 -5.74 -10.75
N PHE A 145 6.48 -6.23 -9.99
CA PHE A 145 7.20 -7.48 -10.28
C PHE A 145 7.89 -7.50 -11.65
N ILE A 146 8.26 -6.34 -12.18
CA ILE A 146 9.00 -6.23 -13.45
C ILE A 146 10.48 -6.50 -13.20
N THR A 147 10.98 -6.05 -12.04
CA THR A 147 12.37 -6.19 -11.60
C THR A 147 12.42 -6.53 -10.12
N ASP A 148 13.46 -7.25 -9.71
CA ASP A 148 13.73 -7.53 -8.30
C ASP A 148 14.67 -6.50 -7.66
N HIS A 149 15.26 -5.60 -8.47
CA HIS A 149 16.05 -4.47 -7.98
C HIS A 149 15.19 -3.51 -7.18
N THR A 150 15.68 -3.09 -6.02
CA THR A 150 15.00 -2.10 -5.17
C THR A 150 15.03 -0.71 -5.79
N GLY A 151 14.11 0.17 -5.37
CA GLY A 151 14.07 1.53 -5.88
C GLY A 151 15.34 2.34 -5.55
N ASP A 152 16.00 2.03 -4.44
CA ASP A 152 17.27 2.67 -4.05
C ASP A 152 18.43 2.32 -4.99
N GLU A 153 18.50 1.06 -5.45
CA GLU A 153 19.47 0.62 -6.46
C GLU A 153 19.23 1.33 -7.80
N LEU A 154 17.97 1.40 -8.24
CA LEU A 154 17.61 2.05 -9.50
C LEU A 154 17.78 3.58 -9.45
N LEU A 155 17.64 4.19 -8.28
CA LEU A 155 17.88 5.62 -8.10
C LEU A 155 19.34 5.99 -8.40
N MET A 156 20.30 5.10 -8.15
CA MET A 156 21.72 5.31 -8.49
C MET A 156 21.95 5.38 -10.01
N LEU A 157 21.10 4.71 -10.79
CA LEU A 157 21.16 4.67 -12.25
C LEU A 157 20.43 5.84 -12.92
N LYS A 158 19.75 6.70 -12.14
CA LYS A 158 18.95 7.80 -12.67
C LYS A 158 19.84 8.82 -13.43
N PRO A 159 19.50 9.17 -14.69
CA PRO A 159 20.28 10.11 -15.48
C PRO A 159 20.22 11.52 -14.87
N LYS A 160 21.37 12.05 -14.45
CA LYS A 160 21.47 13.35 -13.76
C LYS A 160 21.25 14.57 -14.68
N ARG A 161 21.56 14.46 -15.98
CA ARG A 161 21.56 15.61 -16.91
C ARG A 161 20.16 16.09 -17.29
N TYR A 162 19.22 15.17 -17.45
CA TYR A 162 17.87 15.45 -17.97
C TYR A 162 16.77 14.77 -17.14
N GLY A 163 17.12 14.14 -16.03
CA GLY A 163 16.18 13.47 -15.15
C GLY A 163 15.24 14.48 -14.50
N ILE A 164 13.99 14.45 -14.91
CA ILE A 164 12.92 15.25 -14.29
C ILE A 164 12.47 14.54 -13.00
N GLU A 165 12.07 15.32 -12.00
CA GLU A 165 11.49 14.77 -10.79
C GLU A 165 10.11 14.17 -11.06
N HIS A 166 9.76 13.16 -10.27
CA HIS A 166 8.48 12.50 -10.42
C HIS A 166 7.34 13.45 -10.03
N LYS A 167 6.36 13.59 -10.93
CA LYS A 167 5.15 14.38 -10.73
C LYS A 167 3.96 13.43 -10.84
N GLU A 168 3.09 13.44 -9.82
CA GLU A 168 1.86 12.65 -9.84
C GLU A 168 0.90 13.10 -10.96
N ASN A 169 -0.13 12.30 -11.23
CA ASN A 169 -1.13 12.64 -12.24
C ASN A 169 -2.17 13.61 -11.67
N PHE A 170 -2.10 14.88 -12.10
CA PHE A 170 -3.04 15.96 -11.75
C PHE A 170 -4.27 16.05 -12.68
N SER A 171 -4.64 14.95 -13.34
CA SER A 171 -5.83 14.92 -14.19
C SER A 171 -7.08 15.27 -13.38
N GLY A 172 -7.75 16.35 -13.74
CA GLY A 172 -8.98 16.83 -13.08
C GLY A 172 -8.77 17.83 -11.93
N GLU A 173 -7.54 18.23 -11.61
CA GLU A 173 -7.24 19.18 -10.51
C GLU A 173 -7.09 20.64 -10.97
N GLY A 174 -7.60 20.95 -12.18
CA GLY A 174 -7.61 22.29 -12.79
C GLY A 174 -6.78 22.39 -14.07
N ASP A 175 -7.18 23.28 -14.99
CA ASP A 175 -6.57 23.41 -16.32
C ASP A 175 -5.07 23.80 -16.28
N GLU A 176 -4.64 24.52 -15.23
CA GLU A 176 -3.24 24.94 -15.07
C GLU A 176 -2.27 23.77 -14.83
N TYR A 177 -2.74 22.70 -14.17
CA TYR A 177 -1.90 21.54 -13.85
C TYR A 177 -1.93 20.47 -14.94
N ILE A 178 -2.96 20.49 -15.78
CA ILE A 178 -3.21 19.52 -16.84
C ILE A 178 -2.39 19.90 -18.07
N TYR A 179 -1.86 18.89 -18.76
CA TYR A 179 -1.20 19.13 -20.02
C TYR A 179 -2.22 19.43 -21.13
N HIS A 180 -2.09 20.59 -21.75
CA HIS A 180 -2.82 20.96 -22.95
C HIS A 180 -1.93 20.91 -24.19
N SER A 181 -2.47 20.38 -25.29
CA SER A 181 -1.77 20.37 -26.58
C SER A 181 -1.55 21.80 -27.08
N LYS A 182 -0.59 21.98 -28.00
CA LYS A 182 -0.24 23.30 -28.54
C LYS A 182 -1.37 23.99 -29.30
N GLY A 183 -2.39 23.26 -29.76
CA GLY A 183 -3.55 23.83 -30.46
C GLY A 183 -4.75 24.10 -29.56
N HIS A 184 -4.73 23.62 -28.32
CA HIS A 184 -5.86 23.73 -27.39
C HIS A 184 -6.09 25.18 -26.95
N THR A 185 -7.35 25.61 -26.89
CA THR A 185 -7.73 27.00 -26.56
C THR A 185 -7.34 27.41 -25.15
N LEU A 186 -7.32 26.48 -24.18
CA LEU A 186 -6.89 26.77 -22.80
C LEU A 186 -5.36 26.83 -22.64
N ASN A 187 -4.60 26.48 -23.68
CA ASN A 187 -3.15 26.58 -23.61
C ASN A 187 -2.72 28.05 -23.79
N PRO A 188 -2.03 28.67 -22.82
CA PRO A 188 -1.61 30.07 -22.92
C PRO A 188 -0.67 30.33 -24.12
N GLY A 189 0.04 29.30 -24.58
CA GLY A 189 0.94 29.35 -25.74
C GLY A 189 0.33 28.75 -27.01
N GLN A 190 -0.94 29.06 -27.32
CA GLN A 190 -1.64 28.48 -28.46
C GLN A 190 -0.86 28.73 -29.76
N ARG A 191 -0.42 27.64 -30.40
CA ARG A 191 0.39 27.65 -31.61
C ARG A 191 -0.50 27.87 -32.83
N ASN A 192 -0.13 28.86 -33.64
CA ASN A 192 -0.66 28.99 -34.98
C ASN A 192 0.02 27.96 -35.92
N TRP A 193 -0.79 27.18 -36.65
CA TRP A 193 -0.32 26.12 -37.57
C TRP A 193 -0.22 26.58 -39.03
N THR A 194 -0.49 27.85 -39.32
CA THR A 194 -0.30 28.42 -40.65
C THR A 194 1.13 28.20 -41.14
N ARG A 195 1.27 27.66 -42.36
CA ARG A 195 2.58 27.38 -42.98
C ARG A 195 3.09 28.53 -43.85
N TYR A 196 2.26 29.55 -44.03
CA TYR A 196 2.57 30.75 -44.79
C TYR A 196 2.35 31.96 -43.88
N GLN A 197 3.03 33.06 -44.21
CA GLN A 197 2.78 34.33 -43.55
C GLN A 197 1.84 35.14 -44.45
N PRO A 198 0.66 35.57 -43.96
CA PRO A 198 -0.21 36.44 -44.73
C PRO A 198 0.49 37.80 -44.91
N TRP A 199 0.29 38.43 -46.07
CA TRP A 199 0.75 39.80 -46.27
C TRP A 199 0.03 40.73 -45.30
N GLN A 200 0.78 41.55 -44.56
CA GLN A 200 0.24 42.56 -43.64
C GLN A 200 0.50 43.97 -44.21
N PRO A 201 -0.54 44.76 -44.50
CA PRO A 201 -0.37 46.13 -45.00
C PRO A 201 0.28 47.03 -43.94
N SER A 202 1.19 47.91 -44.36
CA SER A 202 1.59 49.05 -43.52
C SER A 202 0.41 50.02 -43.43
N LYS A 203 -0.10 50.28 -42.21
CA LYS A 203 -1.06 51.38 -42.02
C LYS A 203 -0.35 52.70 -42.40
N ALA A 204 -1.00 53.48 -43.26
CA ALA A 204 -0.59 54.83 -43.63
C ALA A 204 -0.91 55.83 -42.51
#